data_AF-A0A954K3A0-F1
#
_entry.id   AF-A0A954K3A0-F1
#
_cell.length_a   1.000
_cell.length_b   1.000
_cell.length_c   1.000
_cell.angle_alpha   90.00
_cell.angle_beta   90.00
_cell.angle_gamma   90.00
#
_symmetry.space_group_name_H-M   'P 1'
#
loop_
_entity.id
_entity.type
_entity.pdbx_description
1 polymer ?
#
loop_
_entity_poly.entity_id
_entity_poly.type
_entity_poly.pdbx_seq_one_letter_code
_entity_poly.pdbx_strand_id
1 'polypeptide(L)'
;SFAFDIDRDYTTYYQMEVDHRGWTSDRCWIDQSWNPRWYVAREKDKQYWRTEIAIPLKELAPATQLKRTTWGFSVVRILPAIGLQGWNHPLTTEPRPDTFGLMRFE
;
A
#
# COMPACT_ATOMS: atom_id res chain seq x y z
N SER A 1 5.09 -0.12 3.76
CA SER A 1 4.65 0.23 2.42
C SER A 1 3.51 -0.66 2.01
N PHE A 2 2.42 -0.06 1.56
CA PHE A 2 1.27 -0.72 0.95
C PHE A 2 1.18 -0.20 -0.49
N ALA A 3 1.01 -1.09 -1.46
CA ALA A 3 0.86 -0.68 -2.86
C ALA A 3 -0.29 -1.43 -3.55
N PHE A 4 -1.03 -0.71 -4.39
CA PHE A 4 -2.22 -1.19 -5.07
C PHE A 4 -2.14 -0.89 -6.56
N ASP A 5 -2.21 -1.94 -7.38
CA ASP A 5 -2.44 -1.85 -8.82
C ASP A 5 -3.90 -2.23 -9.08
N ILE A 6 -4.73 -1.24 -9.38
CA ILE A 6 -6.20 -1.41 -9.35
C ILE A 6 -6.79 -1.88 -10.68
N ASP A 7 -6.06 -1.71 -11.78
CA ASP A 7 -6.46 -2.11 -13.13
C ASP A 7 -5.59 -3.24 -13.71
N ARG A 8 -4.53 -3.62 -12.98
CA ARG A 8 -3.58 -4.69 -13.32
C ARG A 8 -2.81 -4.39 -14.60
N ASP A 9 -2.39 -3.14 -14.77
CA ASP A 9 -1.47 -2.74 -15.84
C ASP A 9 0.00 -3.14 -15.55
N TYR A 10 0.29 -3.58 -14.32
CA TYR A 10 1.62 -3.96 -13.82
C TYR A 10 2.69 -2.87 -14.01
N THR A 11 2.25 -1.62 -14.07
CA THR A 11 3.09 -0.44 -14.34
C THR A 11 2.81 0.67 -13.34
N THR A 12 1.56 1.11 -13.28
CA THR A 12 1.12 2.16 -12.38
C THR A 12 0.51 1.56 -11.12
N TYR A 13 0.67 2.25 -10.00
CA TYR A 13 0.18 1.78 -8.72
C TYR A 13 0.04 2.95 -7.76
N TYR A 14 -0.91 2.85 -6.83
CA TYR A 14 -0.96 3.72 -5.67
C TYR A 14 -0.05 3.17 -4.59
N GLN A 15 0.68 4.04 -3.90
CA GLN A 15 1.47 3.66 -2.72
C GLN A 15 1.11 4.52 -1.54
N MET A 16 1.04 3.86 -0.39
CA MET A 16 0.83 4.46 0.92
C MET A 16 1.87 3.90 1.89
N GLU A 17 2.57 4.78 2.58
CA GLU A 17 3.59 4.42 3.55
C GLU A 17 3.25 4.97 4.92
N VAL A 18 3.50 4.15 5.94
CA VAL A 18 3.35 4.53 7.34
C VAL A 18 4.57 4.04 8.09
N ASP A 19 5.22 4.92 8.84
CA ASP A 19 6.29 4.53 9.75
C ASP A 19 5.77 4.22 11.16
N HIS A 20 6.64 3.73 12.05
CA HIS A 20 6.25 3.37 13.42
C HIS A 20 5.78 4.57 14.29
N ARG A 21 6.02 5.81 13.84
CA ARG A 21 5.53 7.04 14.48
C ARG A 21 4.14 7.40 13.96
N GLY A 22 3.66 6.78 12.88
CA GLY A 22 2.41 7.11 12.20
C GLY A 22 2.59 8.24 11.19
N TRP A 23 3.82 8.56 10.78
CA TRP A 23 4.05 9.51 9.70
C TRP A 23 3.76 8.84 8.36
N THR A 24 3.15 9.61 7.46
CA THR A 24 2.60 9.12 6.21
C THR A 24 3.33 9.68 5.00
N SER A 25 3.34 8.90 3.92
CA SER A 25 3.67 9.36 2.57
C SER A 25 2.77 8.61 1.58
N ASP A 26 2.35 9.30 0.52
CA ASP A 26 1.51 8.76 -0.53
C ASP A 26 1.99 9.26 -1.90
N ARG A 27 1.72 8.45 -2.93
CA ARG A 27 1.99 8.78 -4.34
C ARG A 27 1.22 7.86 -5.27
N CYS A 28 0.92 8.36 -6.47
CA CYS A 28 0.44 7.56 -7.60
C CYS A 28 1.61 7.31 -8.55
N TRP A 29 2.21 6.13 -8.47
CA TRP A 29 3.42 5.77 -9.21
C TRP A 29 4.54 6.79 -8.98
N ILE A 30 4.92 7.56 -10.00
CA ILE A 30 5.94 8.62 -9.89
C ILE A 30 5.35 9.97 -9.45
N ASP A 31 4.02 10.12 -9.47
CA ASP A 31 3.34 11.36 -9.12
C ASP A 31 3.16 11.48 -7.60
N GLN A 32 4.03 12.28 -6.99
CA GLN A 32 3.98 12.64 -5.57
C GLN A 32 2.99 13.78 -5.27
N SER A 33 2.34 14.36 -6.28
CA SER A 33 1.31 15.38 -6.09
C SER A 33 -0.08 14.79 -5.82
N TRP A 34 -0.26 13.49 -6.07
CA TRP A 34 -1.44 12.75 -5.63
C TRP A 34 -1.51 12.75 -4.11
N ASN A 35 -2.43 13.54 -3.57
CA ASN A 35 -2.62 13.80 -2.14
C ASN A 35 -4.02 13.35 -1.72
N PRO A 36 -4.26 12.03 -1.62
CA PRO A 36 -5.57 11.49 -1.31
C PRO A 36 -5.96 11.78 0.13
N ARG A 37 -7.26 11.75 0.42
CA ARG A 37 -7.72 11.70 1.81
C ARG A 37 -7.72 10.26 2.32
N TRP A 38 -6.85 9.94 3.26
CA TRP A 38 -6.83 8.64 3.94
C TRP A 38 -6.56 8.80 5.44
N TYR A 39 -6.77 7.72 6.20
CA TYR A 39 -6.75 7.73 7.65
C TYR A 39 -5.76 6.70 8.17
N VAL A 40 -5.03 7.06 9.24
CA VAL A 40 -4.09 6.20 9.93
C VAL A 40 -4.36 6.28 11.43
N ALA A 41 -4.58 5.13 12.05
CA ALA A 41 -4.53 4.98 13.50
C ALA A 41 -3.27 4.20 13.87
N ARG A 42 -2.57 4.63 14.93
CA ARG A 42 -1.32 4.01 15.38
C ARG A 42 -1.32 3.78 16.88
N GLU A 43 -0.91 2.59 17.28
CA GLU A 43 -0.65 2.20 18.66
C GLU A 43 0.80 1.68 18.76
N LYS A 44 1.50 1.97 19.86
CA LYS A 44 2.85 1.41 20.12
C LYS A 44 3.14 1.24 21.59
N ASP A 45 3.96 0.25 21.91
CA ASP A 45 4.60 0.06 23.22
C ASP A 45 6.13 -0.04 23.07
N LYS A 46 6.82 -0.64 24.05
CA LYS A 46 8.29 -0.78 24.05
C LYS A 46 8.82 -1.81 23.05
N GLN A 47 7.99 -2.77 22.63
CA GLN A 47 8.37 -3.92 21.80
C GLN A 47 7.66 -3.91 20.44
N TYR A 48 6.42 -3.46 20.40
CA TYR A 48 5.56 -3.58 19.24
C TYR A 48 4.92 -2.25 18.85
N TRP A 49 4.53 -2.17 17.59
CA TRP A 49 3.64 -1.15 17.10
C TRP A 49 2.65 -1.77 16.12
N ARG A 50 1.48 -1.16 16.05
CA ARG A 50 0.38 -1.54 15.18
C ARG A 50 -0.12 -0.30 14.48
N THR A 51 -0.46 -0.48 13.21
CA THR A 51 -1.12 0.54 12.42
C THR A 51 -2.39 -0.04 11.82
N GLU A 52 -3.41 0.80 11.74
CA GLU A 52 -4.62 0.56 10.98
C GLU A 52 -4.73 1.67 9.94
N ILE A 53 -5.07 1.31 8.70
CA ILE A 53 -5.19 2.25 7.59
C ILE A 53 -6.57 2.13 6.97
N ALA A 54 -7.14 3.26 6.56
CA ALA A 54 -8.39 3.29 5.81
C ALA A 54 -8.29 4.34 4.70
N ILE A 55 -8.65 3.96 3.48
CA ILE A 55 -8.71 4.86 2.32
C ILE A 55 -10.11 4.76 1.70
N PRO A 56 -10.82 5.89 1.51
CA PRO A 56 -12.06 5.90 0.74
C PRO A 56 -11.78 5.43 -0.68
N LEU A 57 -12.61 4.51 -1.17
CA LEU A 57 -12.41 3.88 -2.48
C LEU A 57 -12.37 4.88 -3.63
N LYS A 58 -13.10 6.00 -3.52
CA LYS A 58 -13.10 7.07 -4.51
C LYS A 58 -11.74 7.75 -4.71
N GLU A 59 -10.83 7.66 -3.74
CA GLU A 59 -9.47 8.21 -3.85
C GLU A 59 -8.57 7.32 -4.72
N LEU A 60 -8.91 6.03 -4.85
CA LEU A 60 -8.19 5.05 -5.65
C LEU A 60 -8.91 4.78 -6.98
N ALA A 61 -10.21 4.49 -6.91
CA ALA A 61 -11.01 3.98 -8.02
C ALA A 61 -12.36 4.72 -8.11
N PRO A 62 -12.38 5.98 -8.58
CA PRO A 62 -13.56 6.86 -8.55
C PRO A 62 -14.80 6.30 -9.25
N ALA A 63 -14.62 5.44 -10.25
CA ALA A 63 -15.68 4.92 -11.12
C ALA A 63 -15.90 3.41 -11.02
N THR A 64 -15.20 2.70 -10.12
CA THR A 64 -15.15 1.22 -10.14
C THR A 64 -16.16 0.59 -9.19
N GLN A 65 -16.97 -0.35 -9.70
CA GLN A 65 -17.66 -1.32 -8.85
C GLN A 65 -16.63 -2.36 -8.37
N LEU A 66 -16.38 -2.46 -7.07
CA LEU A 66 -15.39 -3.40 -6.53
C LEU A 66 -15.82 -4.85 -6.54
N LYS A 67 -17.12 -5.13 -6.62
CA LYS A 67 -17.60 -6.49 -6.42
C LYS A 67 -16.97 -7.41 -7.47
N ARG A 68 -16.26 -8.45 -7.02
CA ARG A 68 -15.53 -9.42 -7.86
C ARG A 68 -14.39 -8.83 -8.70
N THR A 69 -13.95 -7.59 -8.43
CA THR A 69 -12.71 -7.09 -9.04
C THR A 69 -11.51 -7.69 -8.34
N THR A 70 -10.41 -7.81 -9.09
CA THR A 70 -9.13 -8.27 -8.58
C THR A 70 -8.11 -7.16 -8.76
N TRP A 71 -7.45 -6.77 -7.67
CA TRP A 71 -6.36 -5.81 -7.67
C TRP A 71 -5.03 -6.53 -7.45
N GLY A 72 -3.96 -5.98 -8.00
CA GLY A 72 -2.61 -6.25 -7.52
C GLY A 72 -2.41 -5.57 -6.17
N PHE A 73 -1.84 -6.28 -5.21
CA PHE A 73 -1.54 -5.76 -3.89
C PHE A 73 -0.17 -6.20 -3.39
N SER A 74 0.51 -5.30 -2.71
CA SER A 74 1.75 -5.57 -1.98
C SER A 74 1.69 -4.92 -0.60
N VAL A 75 2.24 -5.64 0.38
CA VAL A 75 2.53 -5.09 1.70
C VAL A 75 3.95 -5.50 2.09
N VAL A 76 4.78 -4.50 2.36
CA VAL A 76 6.19 -4.66 2.75
C VAL A 76 6.46 -3.84 3.99
N ARG A 77 6.99 -4.50 5.01
CA ARG A 77 7.63 -3.91 6.19
C ARG A 77 9.12 -3.77 5.94
N ILE A 78 9.59 -2.53 5.97
CA ILE A 78 11.01 -2.19 5.90
C ILE A 78 11.56 -2.17 7.32
N LEU A 79 12.60 -2.97 7.57
CA LEU A 79 13.35 -2.99 8.82
C LEU A 79 14.69 -2.28 8.56
N PRO A 80 14.89 -1.03 9.02
CA PRO A 80 16.10 -0.27 8.73
C PRO A 80 17.36 -1.06 9.11
N ALA A 81 18.31 -1.14 8.18
CA ALA A 81 19.57 -1.88 8.30
C ALA A 81 19.46 -3.41 8.53
N ILE A 82 18.26 -3.99 8.55
CA ILE A 82 18.05 -5.42 8.75
C ILE A 82 17.54 -6.10 7.47
N GLY A 83 16.54 -5.52 6.80
CA GLY A 83 15.98 -6.09 5.58
C GLY A 83 14.50 -5.83 5.39
N LEU A 84 13.85 -6.69 4.59
CA LEU A 84 12.45 -6.58 4.22
C LEU A 84 11.66 -7.80 4.70
N GLN A 85 10.42 -7.56 5.10
CA GLN A 85 9.41 -8.60 5.35
C GLN A 85 8.14 -8.20 4.61
N GLY A 86 7.37 -9.15 4.09
CA GLY A 86 6.17 -8.79 3.34
C GLY A 86 5.45 -9.98 2.76
N TRP A 87 4.39 -9.69 2.00
CA TRP A 87 3.54 -10.70 1.39
C TRP A 87 3.98 -11.10 -0.02
N ASN A 88 4.47 -10.14 -0.82
CA ASN A 88 4.89 -10.40 -2.19
C ASN A 88 6.34 -10.92 -2.28
N HIS A 89 6.68 -11.56 -3.40
CA HIS A 89 8.05 -12.01 -3.68
C HIS A 89 8.43 -11.79 -5.16
N PRO A 90 9.67 -11.32 -5.45
CA PRO A 90 10.68 -10.85 -4.49
C PRO A 90 10.27 -9.54 -3.78
N LEU A 91 10.78 -9.34 -2.56
CA LEU A 91 10.57 -8.09 -1.81
C LEU A 91 11.54 -7.02 -2.28
N THR A 92 11.04 -5.79 -2.41
CA THR A 92 11.81 -4.60 -2.79
C THR A 92 11.42 -3.40 -1.92
N THR A 93 12.32 -2.44 -1.75
CA THR A 93 12.03 -1.18 -1.04
C THR A 93 11.09 -0.30 -1.85
N GLU A 94 11.31 -0.24 -3.17
CA GLU A 94 10.40 0.37 -4.13
C GLU A 94 9.43 -0.69 -4.66
N PRO A 95 8.10 -0.48 -4.63
CA PRO A 95 7.17 -1.47 -5.15
C PRO A 95 7.43 -1.82 -6.61
N ARG A 96 7.40 -3.12 -6.91
CA ARG A 96 7.49 -3.67 -8.27
C ARG A 96 6.15 -4.32 -8.62
N PRO A 97 5.29 -3.67 -9.44
CA PRO A 97 3.94 -4.16 -9.70
C PRO A 97 3.88 -5.58 -10.26
N ASP A 98 4.89 -6.01 -11.03
CA ASP A 98 5.03 -7.37 -11.55
C ASP A 98 5.14 -8.45 -10.45
N THR A 99 5.45 -8.05 -9.22
CA THR A 99 5.57 -8.95 -8.07
C THR A 99 4.32 -8.97 -7.18
N PHE A 100 3.34 -8.10 -7.43
CA PHE A 100 2.18 -7.96 -6.56
C PHE A 100 1.37 -9.26 -6.51
N GLY A 101 0.89 -9.62 -5.32
CA GLY A 101 -0.09 -10.68 -5.17
C GLY A 101 -1.47 -10.21 -5.63
N LEU A 102 -2.41 -11.14 -5.80
CA LEU A 102 -3.77 -10.81 -6.23
C LEU A 102 -4.75 -10.80 -5.05
N MET A 103 -5.46 -9.69 -4.88
CA MET A 103 -6.52 -9.52 -3.89
C MET A 103 -7.87 -9.38 -4.62
N ARG A 104 -8.80 -10.30 -4.35
CA ARG A 104 -10.14 -10.28 -4.94
C ARG A 104 -11.17 -9.80 -3.92
N PHE A 105 -11.98 -8.83 -4.31
CA PHE A 105 -13.10 -8.32 -3.50
C PHE A 105 -14.35 -9.19 -3.72
N GLU A 106 -15.12 -9.41 -2.65
CA GLU A 106 -16.34 -10.25 -2.66
C GLU A 106 -17.63 -9.50 -3.01
#